data_AF-A0A380AB16-F1
#
_entry.id   AF-A0A380AB16-F1
#
_cell.length_a   1.000
_cell.length_b   1.000
_cell.length_c   1.000
_cell.angle_alpha   90.00
_cell.angle_beta   90.00
_cell.angle_gamma   90.00
#
_symmetry.space_group_name_H-M   'P 1'
#
loop_
_entity.id
_entity.type
_entity.pdbx_description
1 polymer ?
#
loop_
_entity_poly.entity_id
_entity_poly.type
_entity_poly.pdbx_seq_one_letter_code
_entity_poly.pdbx_strand_id
1 'polypeptide(L)'
;MNGGFMGAITQSQETRKLPFRDFCVEWRENAKINQNVACRHFNANHNSQEQADEDREVILFRANRIAERQGKKKPFRTSDAKRRFETFTEAERELIVLAMNAESKLGRCLPKFISIADRTLNL
;
A
#
# COMPACT_ATOMS: atom_id res chain seq x y z
N MET A 1 -28.21 16.87 14.22
CA MET A 1 -27.28 18.01 14.12
C MET A 1 -25.98 17.50 13.50
N ASN A 2 -25.57 18.14 12.42
CA ASN A 2 -24.35 17.85 11.66
C ASN A 2 -23.08 18.06 12.50
N GLY A 3 -22.03 17.31 12.18
CA GLY A 3 -20.69 17.55 12.69
C GLY A 3 -19.68 16.52 12.18
N GLY A 4 -19.36 16.58 10.89
CA GLY A 4 -18.29 15.78 10.30
C GLY A 4 -16.93 16.28 10.80
N PHE A 5 -16.16 15.39 11.41
CA PHE A 5 -14.74 15.62 11.68
C PHE A 5 -13.94 15.08 10.50
N MET A 6 -13.65 15.94 9.52
CA MET A 6 -12.49 15.75 8.65
C MET A 6 -11.26 15.91 9.52
N GLY A 7 -10.59 14.79 9.83
CA GLY A 7 -9.28 14.79 10.47
C GLY A 7 -8.32 15.64 9.65
N ALA A 8 -7.78 16.67 10.29
CA ALA A 8 -6.82 17.59 9.69
C ALA A 8 -5.61 16.79 9.18
N ILE A 9 -5.29 16.99 7.90
CA ILE A 9 -4.03 16.58 7.30
C ILE A 9 -2.94 17.47 7.91
N THR A 10 -2.43 17.11 9.08
CA THR A 10 -1.21 17.71 9.65
C THR A 10 -0.01 16.90 9.18
N GLN A 11 0.26 16.92 7.88
CA GLN A 11 1.62 16.75 7.39
C GLN A 11 2.19 18.15 7.20
N SER A 12 3.35 18.41 7.79
CA SER A 12 4.17 19.57 7.45
C SER A 12 4.53 19.47 5.97
N GLN A 13 3.65 19.97 5.10
CA GLN A 13 3.90 20.15 3.69
C GLN A 13 4.84 21.35 3.57
N GLU A 14 6.14 21.12 3.76
CA GLU A 14 7.12 22.03 3.19
C GLU A 14 6.81 22.12 1.69
N THR A 15 6.32 23.27 1.24
CA THR A 15 6.02 23.51 -0.16
C THR A 15 7.34 23.54 -0.93
N ARG A 16 7.82 22.36 -1.31
CA ARG A 16 9.02 22.19 -2.13
C ARG A 16 8.79 22.91 -3.46
N LYS A 17 9.63 23.88 -3.77
CA LYS A 17 9.62 24.54 -5.08
C LYS A 17 10.16 23.57 -6.12
N LEU A 18 9.29 23.11 -7.00
CA LEU A 18 9.60 22.25 -8.14
C LEU A 18 9.47 23.06 -9.43
N PRO A 19 10.35 22.87 -10.43
CA PRO A 19 10.06 23.28 -11.79
C PRO A 19 8.73 22.67 -12.25
N PHE A 20 7.91 23.43 -12.99
CA PHE A 20 6.58 22.99 -13.40
C PHE A 20 6.59 21.63 -14.13
N ARG A 21 7.61 21.37 -14.94
CA ARG A 21 7.79 20.08 -15.61
C ARG A 21 7.89 18.93 -14.61
N ASP A 22 8.73 19.08 -13.60
CA ASP A 22 8.98 18.04 -12.61
C ASP A 22 7.75 17.84 -11.71
N PHE A 23 7.07 18.94 -11.38
CA PHE A 23 5.75 18.88 -10.73
C PHE A 23 4.74 18.07 -11.54
N CYS A 24 4.64 18.30 -12.85
CA CYS A 24 3.72 17.56 -13.71
C CYS A 24 4.06 16.07 -13.85
N VAL A 25 5.35 15.70 -13.71
CA VAL A 25 5.77 14.29 -13.69
C VAL A 25 5.35 13.66 -12.36
N GLU A 26 5.77 14.26 -11.24
CA GLU A 26 5.47 13.77 -9.89
C GLU A 26 3.96 13.70 -9.63
N TRP A 27 3.19 14.70 -10.08
CA TRP A 27 1.74 14.69 -9.96
C TRP A 27 1.10 13.53 -10.74
N ARG A 28 1.59 13.23 -11.95
CA ARG A 28 1.08 12.11 -12.75
C ARG A 28 1.44 10.77 -12.10
N GLU A 29 2.66 10.60 -11.62
CA GLU A 29 3.08 9.40 -10.90
C GLU A 29 2.20 9.16 -9.66
N ASN A 30 2.04 10.20 -8.83
CA ASN A 30 1.18 10.14 -7.63
C ASN A 30 -0.28 9.86 -7.98
N ALA A 31 -0.81 10.45 -9.07
CA ALA A 31 -2.17 10.17 -9.53
C ALA A 31 -2.34 8.70 -9.91
N LYS A 32 -1.36 8.11 -10.61
CA LYS A 32 -1.40 6.69 -11.00
C LYS A 32 -1.25 5.75 -9.80
N ILE A 33 -0.39 6.08 -8.85
CA ILE A 33 -0.25 5.37 -7.56
C ILE A 33 -1.60 5.32 -6.84
N ASN A 34 -2.28 6.47 -6.75
CA ASN A 34 -3.58 6.57 -6.06
C ASN A 34 -4.74 5.87 -6.78
N GLN A 35 -4.62 5.64 -8.10
CA GLN A 35 -5.58 4.88 -8.89
C GLN A 35 -5.44 3.36 -8.68
N ASN A 36 -4.23 2.87 -8.34
CA ASN A 36 -4.00 1.47 -8.07
C ASN A 36 -4.58 1.07 -6.71
N VAL A 37 -5.50 0.10 -6.72
CA VAL A 37 -6.26 -0.28 -5.52
C VAL A 37 -5.34 -0.93 -4.48
N ALA A 38 -4.46 -1.84 -4.89
CA ALA A 38 -3.51 -2.49 -4.00
C ALA A 38 -2.61 -1.47 -3.31
N CYS A 39 -2.07 -0.53 -4.09
CA CYS A 39 -1.19 0.51 -3.61
C CYS A 39 -1.89 1.41 -2.58
N ARG A 40 -3.09 1.89 -2.90
CA ARG A 40 -3.88 2.74 -1.99
C ARG A 40 -4.19 2.05 -0.66
N HIS A 41 -4.57 0.77 -0.69
CA HIS A 41 -4.91 0.04 0.52
C HIS A 41 -3.68 -0.38 1.33
N PHE A 42 -2.59 -0.80 0.68
CA PHE A 42 -1.35 -1.15 1.38
C PHE A 42 -0.70 0.08 2.03
N ASN A 43 -0.77 1.24 1.36
CA ASN A 43 -0.22 2.49 1.88
C ASN A 43 -1.19 3.25 2.81
N ALA A 44 -2.39 2.73 3.09
CA ALA A 44 -3.37 3.42 3.93
C ALA A 44 -2.88 3.57 5.38
N ASN A 45 -3.12 4.73 5.97
CA ASN A 45 -2.87 5.00 7.38
C ASN A 45 -4.23 5.20 8.08
N HIS A 46 -4.80 4.13 8.62
CA HIS A 46 -6.18 4.15 9.11
C HIS A 46 -6.38 4.97 10.38
N ASN A 47 -5.40 5.00 11.30
CA ASN A 47 -5.51 5.73 12.58
C ASN A 47 -4.17 6.33 13.08
N SER A 48 -3.06 5.60 12.93
CA SER A 48 -1.70 6.05 13.27
C SER A 48 -0.67 5.39 12.33
N GLN A 49 0.55 5.91 12.28
CA GLN A 49 1.63 5.28 11.52
C GLN A 49 2.01 3.91 12.10
N GLU A 50 1.97 3.77 13.42
CA GLU A 50 2.28 2.53 14.13
C GLU A 50 1.25 1.44 13.76
N GLN A 51 -0.05 1.76 13.77
CA GLN A 51 -1.10 0.83 13.33
C GLN A 51 -0.95 0.46 11.85
N ALA A 52 -0.55 1.42 11.00
CA ALA A 52 -0.35 1.16 9.58
C ALA A 52 0.84 0.23 9.33
N ASP A 53 1.91 0.37 10.10
CA ASP A 53 3.06 -0.53 10.04
C ASP A 53 2.67 -1.93 10.54
N GLU A 54 1.91 -2.06 11.64
CA GLU A 54 1.37 -3.34 12.12
C GLU A 54 0.49 -4.04 11.06
N ASP A 55 -0.43 -3.31 10.44
CA ASP A 55 -1.30 -3.85 9.39
C ASP A 55 -0.48 -4.39 8.21
N ARG A 56 0.57 -3.66 7.80
CA ARG A 56 1.49 -4.11 6.75
C ARG A 56 2.32 -5.31 7.19
N GLU A 57 2.77 -5.38 8.45
CA GLU A 57 3.47 -6.55 8.98
C GLU A 57 2.62 -7.82 8.86
N VAL A 58 1.33 -7.74 9.19
CA VAL A 58 0.39 -8.86 9.03
C VAL A 58 0.27 -9.29 7.57
N ILE A 59 0.10 -8.33 6.66
CA ILE A 59 0.03 -8.59 5.21
C ILE A 59 1.32 -9.27 4.71
N LEU A 60 2.50 -8.73 5.07
CA LEU A 60 3.79 -9.26 4.63
C LEU A 60 4.08 -10.63 5.23
N PHE A 61 3.71 -10.87 6.49
CA PHE A 61 3.78 -12.19 7.11
C PHE A 61 2.92 -13.20 6.36
N ARG A 62 1.69 -12.81 5.98
CA ARG A 62 0.81 -13.66 5.17
C ARG A 62 1.39 -13.92 3.79
N ALA A 63 1.97 -12.90 3.15
CA ALA A 63 2.62 -13.00 1.84
C ALA A 63 3.80 -13.99 1.87
N ASN A 64 4.60 -13.99 2.94
CA ASN A 64 5.65 -14.99 3.17
C ASN A 64 5.09 -16.42 3.26
N ARG A 65 3.96 -16.64 3.94
CA ARG A 65 3.30 -17.96 3.99
C ARG A 65 2.77 -18.40 2.63
N ILE A 66 2.28 -17.46 1.81
CA ILE A 66 1.86 -17.75 0.42
C ILE A 66 3.08 -18.13 -0.43
N ALA A 67 4.19 -17.40 -0.32
CA ALA A 67 5.43 -17.70 -1.03
C ALA A 67 5.95 -19.12 -0.70
N GLU A 68 5.96 -19.47 0.59
CA GLU A 68 6.37 -20.80 1.07
C GLU A 68 5.50 -21.92 0.48
N ARG A 69 4.17 -21.73 0.44
CA ARG A 69 3.24 -22.68 -0.21
C ARG A 69 3.46 -22.81 -1.72
N GLN A 70 4.00 -21.77 -2.35
CA GLN A 70 4.39 -21.78 -3.77
C GLN A 70 5.82 -22.31 -4.00
N GLY A 71 6.51 -22.81 -2.96
CA GLY A 71 7.89 -23.29 -3.05
C GLY A 71 8.92 -22.17 -3.22
N LYS A 72 8.56 -20.91 -2.97
CA LYS A 72 9.45 -19.74 -3.05
C LYS A 72 10.07 -19.44 -1.68
N LYS A 73 11.26 -18.83 -1.68
CA LYS A 73 11.85 -18.26 -0.45
C LYS A 73 10.96 -17.14 0.09
N LYS A 74 10.95 -16.94 1.41
CA LYS A 74 10.25 -15.84 2.10
C LYS A 74 10.92 -14.50 1.74
N PRO A 75 10.32 -13.64 0.91
CA PRO A 75 11.01 -12.44 0.44
C PRO A 75 10.93 -11.27 1.42
N PHE A 76 9.99 -11.28 2.37
CA PHE A 76 9.72 -10.13 3.24
C PHE A 76 10.30 -10.28 4.64
N ARG A 77 10.77 -9.17 5.20
CA ARG A 77 11.22 -9.00 6.58
C ARG A 77 10.28 -8.04 7.33
N THR A 78 10.31 -8.05 8.65
CA THR A 78 9.52 -7.12 9.48
C THR A 78 9.81 -5.65 9.16
N SER A 79 11.09 -5.32 8.90
CA SER A 79 11.49 -3.96 8.50
C SER A 79 10.84 -3.47 7.20
N ASP A 80 10.35 -4.38 6.36
CA ASP A 80 9.70 -4.01 5.09
C ASP A 80 8.31 -3.39 5.31
N ALA A 81 7.71 -3.47 6.50
CA ALA A 81 6.45 -2.81 6.80
C ALA A 81 6.51 -1.28 6.69
N LYS A 82 7.70 -0.70 6.82
CA LYS A 82 7.94 0.75 6.64
C LYS A 82 8.05 1.15 5.17
N ARG A 83 8.14 0.18 4.25
CA ARG A 83 8.24 0.42 2.81
C ARG A 83 6.86 0.66 2.22
N ARG A 84 6.82 1.48 1.18
CA ARG A 84 5.60 1.73 0.40
C ARG A 84 5.45 0.68 -0.70
N PHE A 85 4.21 0.39 -1.09
CA PHE A 85 3.86 -0.64 -2.08
C PHE A 85 4.68 -0.53 -3.38
N GLU A 86 4.87 0.70 -3.88
CA GLU A 86 5.57 1.00 -5.12
C GLU A 86 7.06 0.67 -5.11
N THR A 87 7.66 0.53 -3.92
CA THR A 87 9.09 0.21 -3.76
C THR A 87 9.39 -1.30 -3.79
N PHE A 88 8.36 -2.14 -3.80
CA PHE A 88 8.52 -3.59 -3.97
C PHE A 88 8.65 -3.96 -5.44
N THR A 89 9.30 -5.07 -5.75
CA THR A 89 9.33 -5.64 -7.11
C THR A 89 7.95 -6.13 -7.53
N GLU A 90 7.70 -6.33 -8.83
CA GLU A 90 6.40 -6.82 -9.30
C GLU A 90 6.05 -8.20 -8.72
N ALA A 91 7.02 -9.10 -8.61
CA ALA A 91 6.83 -10.43 -8.02
C ALA A 91 6.47 -10.36 -6.52
N GLU A 92 7.05 -9.41 -5.80
CA GLU A 92 6.70 -9.13 -4.40
C GLU A 92 5.29 -8.53 -4.30
N ARG A 93 4.96 -7.54 -5.15
CA ARG A 93 3.63 -6.93 -5.19
C ARG A 93 2.53 -7.95 -5.48
N GLU A 94 2.78 -8.95 -6.31
CA GLU A 94 1.84 -10.05 -6.52
C GLU A 94 1.53 -10.80 -5.22
N LEU A 95 2.57 -11.16 -4.44
CA LEU A 95 2.40 -11.84 -3.16
C LEU A 95 1.65 -10.97 -2.15
N ILE A 96 1.93 -9.67 -2.15
CA ILE A 96 1.22 -8.68 -1.32
C ILE A 96 -0.27 -8.64 -1.70
N VAL A 97 -0.61 -8.56 -3.00
CA VAL A 97 -2.00 -8.56 -3.47
C VAL A 97 -2.72 -9.85 -3.06
N LEU A 98 -2.08 -11.01 -3.22
CA LEU A 98 -2.64 -12.29 -2.80
C LEU A 98 -2.86 -12.35 -1.28
N ALA A 99 -1.95 -11.78 -0.49
CA ALA A 99 -2.08 -11.69 0.96
C ALA A 99 -3.23 -10.77 1.37
N MET A 100 -3.32 -9.57 0.79
CA MET A 100 -4.43 -8.64 1.04
C MET A 100 -5.79 -9.28 0.70
N ASN A 101 -5.87 -10.03 -0.40
CA ASN A 101 -7.07 -10.80 -0.76
C ASN A 101 -7.38 -11.97 0.19
N ALA A 102 -6.38 -12.51 0.88
CA ALA A 102 -6.57 -13.54 1.89
C ALA A 102 -7.07 -12.93 3.21
N GLU A 103 -6.48 -11.80 3.61
CA GLU A 103 -6.86 -11.06 4.82
C GLU A 103 -8.23 -10.37 4.67
N SER A 104 -8.62 -9.97 3.45
CA SER A 104 -9.94 -9.37 3.20
C SER A 104 -11.09 -10.34 3.45
N LYS A 105 -10.84 -11.65 3.44
CA LYS A 105 -11.81 -12.67 3.82
C LYS A 105 -11.99 -12.80 5.34
N LEU A 106 -11.07 -12.23 6.12
CA LEU A 106 -11.02 -12.34 7.58
C LEU A 106 -11.49 -11.07 8.31
N GLY A 107 -11.66 -9.92 7.64
CA GLY A 107 -12.00 -8.64 8.28
C GLY A 107 -12.76 -7.64 7.40
N ARG A 108 -13.29 -6.57 8.02
CA ARG A 108 -14.26 -5.62 7.42
C ARG A 108 -13.65 -4.44 6.62
N CYS A 109 -12.34 -4.24 6.59
CA CYS A 109 -11.73 -2.99 6.06
C CYS A 109 -10.91 -3.14 4.76
N LEU A 110 -10.80 -4.35 4.20
CA LEU A 110 -10.16 -4.56 2.90
C LEU A 110 -11.23 -4.71 1.79
N PRO A 111 -10.93 -4.34 0.53
CA PRO A 111 -11.84 -4.59 -0.58
C PRO A 111 -12.17 -6.07 -0.66
N LYS A 112 -13.41 -6.42 -1.04
CA LYS A 112 -13.83 -7.81 -1.23
C LYS A 112 -12.87 -8.58 -2.17
N PHE A 113 -12.24 -7.86 -3.10
CA PHE A 113 -11.28 -8.39 -4.04
C PHE A 113 -10.40 -7.25 -4.62
N ILE A 114 -9.09 -7.48 -4.69
CA ILE A 114 -8.08 -6.67 -5.37
C ILE A 114 -7.58 -7.46 -6.57
N SER A 115 -7.49 -6.83 -7.74
CA SER A 115 -7.07 -7.55 -8.96
C SER A 115 -5.60 -7.91 -8.87
N ILE A 116 -5.21 -9.09 -9.34
CA ILE A 116 -3.79 -9.45 -9.49
C ILE A 116 -3.08 -8.46 -10.43
N ALA A 117 -3.81 -7.86 -11.37
CA ALA A 117 -3.29 -6.81 -12.25
C ALA A 117 -2.76 -5.58 -11.49
N ASP A 118 -3.23 -5.34 -10.26
CA ASP A 118 -2.75 -4.24 -9.41
C ASP A 118 -1.28 -4.46 -8.94
N ARG A 119 -0.65 -5.61 -9.24
CA ARG A 119 0.80 -5.79 -9.04
C ARG A 119 1.64 -4.91 -9.99
N THR A 120 1.09 -4.52 -11.13
CA THR A 120 1.78 -3.70 -12.13
C THR A 120 1.48 -2.23 -11.89
N LEU A 121 2.52 -1.40 -11.87
CA LEU A 121 2.41 0.05 -11.70
C LEU A 121 2.79 0.70 -13.03
N ASN A 122 1.86 1.39 -13.67
CA ASN A 122 2.08 2.09 -14.93
C ASN A 122 2.70 3.48 -14.69
N LEU A 123 3.71 3.61 -13.83
CA LEU A 123 4.29 4.91 -13.41
C LEU A 123 4.86 5.70 -14.59
#